data_AF-A0A917HSP1-F1
#
_entry.id   AF-A0A917HSP1-F1
#
_cell.length_a   1.000
_cell.length_b   1.000
_cell.length_c   1.000
_cell.angle_alpha   90.00
_cell.angle_beta   90.00
_cell.angle_gamma   90.00
#
_symmetry.space_group_name_H-M   'P 1'
#
loop_
_entity.id
_entity.type
_entity.pdbx_description
1 polymer ?
#
loop_
_entity_poly.entity_id
_entity_poly.type
_entity_poly.pdbx_seq_one_letter_code
_entity_poly.pdbx_strand_id
1 'polypeptide(L)'
;MMMNISNPSFYKTIHKDATASRSVLEAIKQSVRRHLLKWVVCAALVALLLTSFLLLQTNASAEHTIPGADEQLIVVSSGDTIWGIAQRYTKAADDIRFNVYKIKERNQLATVTITPGQKLIVPKL
;
A
#
# COMPACT_ATOMS: atom_id res chain seq x y z
N MET A 1 -57.10 -1.37 -66.69
CA MET A 1 -56.36 -2.59 -66.31
C MET A 1 -55.12 -2.15 -65.54
N MET A 2 -55.22 -2.06 -64.20
CA MET A 2 -54.09 -1.71 -63.33
C MET A 2 -53.54 -2.99 -62.72
N MET A 3 -52.34 -3.40 -63.13
CA MET A 3 -51.63 -4.53 -62.53
C MET A 3 -51.00 -4.07 -61.21
N ASN A 4 -51.53 -4.54 -60.08
CA ASN A 4 -50.93 -4.36 -58.76
C ASN A 4 -49.81 -5.38 -58.58
N ILE A 5 -48.55 -4.93 -58.57
CA ILE A 5 -47.37 -5.78 -58.36
C ILE A 5 -46.98 -5.68 -56.89
N SER A 6 -47.63 -6.49 -56.05
CA SER A 6 -47.20 -6.73 -54.67
C SER A 6 -46.03 -7.71 -54.67
N ASN A 7 -44.81 -7.18 -54.62
CA ASN A 7 -43.58 -7.97 -54.56
C ASN A 7 -43.36 -8.54 -53.12
N PRO A 8 -43.41 -9.87 -52.91
CA PRO A 8 -43.37 -10.50 -51.59
C PRO A 8 -42.02 -10.40 -50.88
N SER A 9 -40.96 -9.93 -51.54
CA SER A 9 -39.61 -9.85 -50.95
C SER A 9 -39.44 -8.71 -49.93
N PHE A 10 -40.31 -7.71 -49.94
CA PHE A 10 -40.17 -6.50 -49.10
C PHE A 10 -40.57 -6.70 -47.63
N TYR A 11 -41.31 -7.75 -47.28
CA TYR A 11 -41.80 -7.97 -45.90
C TYR A 11 -40.87 -8.81 -45.02
N LYS A 12 -39.89 -9.51 -45.61
CA LYS A 12 -39.09 -10.53 -44.89
C LYS A 12 -37.91 -9.97 -44.08
N THR A 13 -37.55 -8.71 -44.28
CA THR A 13 -36.31 -8.13 -43.72
C THR A 13 -36.50 -7.48 -42.35
N ILE A 14 -37.67 -6.94 -42.03
CA ILE A 14 -37.88 -6.16 -40.79
C ILE A 14 -38.00 -7.05 -39.53
N HIS A 15 -38.42 -8.31 -39.68
CA HIS A 15 -38.59 -9.24 -38.54
C HIS A 15 -37.34 -10.09 -38.21
N LYS A 16 -36.35 -10.12 -39.10
CA LYS A 16 -35.13 -10.92 -38.91
C LYS A 16 -34.20 -10.26 -37.88
N ASP A 17 -34.22 -8.93 -37.80
CA ASP A 17 -33.34 -8.15 -36.94
C ASP A 17 -33.69 -8.31 -35.45
N ALA A 18 -34.98 -8.33 -35.12
CA ALA A 18 -35.44 -8.48 -33.73
C ALA A 18 -35.21 -9.89 -33.16
N THR A 19 -35.34 -10.92 -34.00
CA THR A 19 -35.13 -12.33 -33.60
C THR A 19 -33.65 -12.68 -33.51
N ALA A 20 -32.83 -12.20 -34.44
CA ALA A 20 -31.37 -12.30 -34.36
C ALA A 20 -30.80 -11.54 -33.16
N SER A 21 -31.32 -10.35 -32.85
CA SER A 21 -30.90 -9.59 -31.67
C SER A 21 -31.23 -10.34 -30.36
N ARG A 22 -32.41 -10.97 -30.28
CA ARG A 22 -32.80 -11.76 -29.11
C ARG A 22 -31.94 -13.01 -28.90
N SER A 23 -31.57 -13.73 -29.96
CA SER A 23 -30.72 -14.93 -29.83
C SER A 23 -29.28 -14.56 -29.45
N VAL A 24 -28.75 -13.44 -29.93
CA VAL A 24 -27.45 -12.91 -29.53
C VAL A 24 -27.46 -12.50 -28.05
N LEU A 25 -28.52 -11.83 -27.58
CA LEU A 25 -28.69 -11.46 -26.17
C LEU A 25 -28.72 -12.68 -25.24
N GLU A 26 -29.47 -13.73 -25.60
CA GLU A 26 -29.53 -14.96 -24.82
C GLU A 26 -28.20 -15.74 -24.85
N ALA A 27 -27.50 -15.76 -25.99
CA ALA A 27 -26.18 -16.37 -26.11
C ALA A 27 -25.12 -15.65 -25.26
N ILE A 28 -25.13 -14.32 -25.25
CA ILE A 28 -24.27 -13.50 -24.38
C ILE A 28 -24.60 -13.77 -22.91
N LYS A 29 -25.88 -13.78 -22.55
CA LYS A 29 -26.33 -14.06 -21.18
C LYS A 29 -25.86 -15.44 -20.69
N GLN A 30 -25.92 -16.45 -21.54
CA GLN A 30 -25.46 -17.80 -21.22
C GLN A 30 -23.93 -17.91 -21.14
N SER A 31 -23.20 -17.21 -22.01
CA SER A 31 -21.73 -17.12 -21.98
C SER A 31 -21.25 -16.39 -20.73
N VAL A 32 -21.84 -15.23 -20.42
CA VAL A 32 -21.58 -14.46 -19.20
C VAL A 32 -21.87 -15.30 -17.95
N ARG A 33 -22.97 -16.07 -17.92
CA ARG A 33 -23.29 -16.96 -16.78
C ARG A 33 -22.25 -18.07 -16.57
N ARG A 34 -21.64 -18.59 -17.64
CA ARG A 34 -20.58 -19.60 -17.56
C ARG A 34 -19.24 -19.02 -17.08
N HIS A 35 -18.94 -17.78 -17.45
CA HIS A 35 -17.71 -17.11 -17.05
C HIS A 35 -17.83 -16.38 -15.71
N LEU A 36 -19.02 -15.92 -15.32
CA LEU A 36 -19.29 -15.18 -14.08
C LEU A 36 -18.69 -15.85 -12.85
N LEU A 37 -18.84 -17.17 -12.71
CA LEU A 37 -18.27 -17.90 -11.58
C LEU A 37 -16.73 -17.78 -11.52
N LYS A 38 -16.05 -17.89 -12.67
CA LYS A 38 -14.59 -17.75 -12.76
C LYS A 38 -14.15 -16.32 -12.44
N TRP A 39 -14.88 -15.32 -12.93
CA TRP A 39 -14.58 -13.91 -12.68
C TRP A 39 -14.78 -13.55 -11.20
N VAL A 40 -15.83 -14.07 -10.56
CA VAL A 40 -16.06 -13.90 -9.13
C VAL A 40 -14.95 -14.54 -8.30
N VAL A 41 -14.52 -15.76 -8.65
CA VAL A 41 -13.41 -16.44 -7.97
C VAL A 41 -12.09 -15.68 -8.13
N CYS A 42 -11.77 -15.21 -9.35
CA CYS A 42 -10.59 -14.38 -9.57
C CYS A 42 -10.65 -13.07 -8.77
N ALA A 43 -11.79 -12.38 -8.76
CA ALA A 43 -11.97 -11.15 -7.99
C ALA A 43 -11.80 -11.38 -6.49
N ALA A 44 -12.34 -12.49 -5.95
CA ALA A 44 -12.17 -12.87 -4.56
C ALA A 44 -10.70 -13.16 -4.20
N LEU A 45 -9.97 -13.89 -5.05
CA LEU A 45 -8.54 -14.15 -4.85
C LEU A 45 -7.72 -12.85 -4.88
N VAL A 46 -8.00 -11.95 -5.82
CA VAL A 46 -7.32 -10.65 -5.88
C VAL A 46 -7.63 -9.82 -4.64
N ALA A 47 -8.87 -9.81 -4.16
CA ALA A 47 -9.23 -9.11 -2.94
C ALA A 47 -8.50 -9.69 -1.72
N LEU A 48 -8.36 -11.01 -1.60
CA LEU A 48 -7.62 -11.66 -0.52
C LEU A 48 -6.11 -11.35 -0.57
N LEU A 49 -5.53 -11.29 -1.76
CA LEU A 49 -4.12 -10.89 -1.93
C LEU A 49 -3.94 -9.42 -1.58
N LEU A 50 -4.88 -8.55 -1.98
CA LEU A 50 -4.86 -7.13 -1.67
C LEU A 50 -5.01 -6.89 -0.17
N THR A 51 -5.92 -7.57 0.51
CA THR A 51 -6.07 -7.44 1.97
C THR A 51 -4.83 -7.93 2.70
N SER A 52 -4.23 -9.05 2.28
CA SER A 52 -2.94 -9.53 2.82
C SER A 52 -1.82 -8.50 2.63
N PHE A 53 -1.76 -7.87 1.45
CA PHE A 53 -0.80 -6.80 1.16
C PHE A 53 -1.04 -5.53 1.99
N LEU A 54 -2.29 -5.17 2.25
CA LEU A 54 -2.62 -4.03 3.11
C LEU A 54 -2.33 -4.29 4.59
N LEU A 55 -2.34 -5.56 5.03
CA LEU A 55 -1.97 -5.96 6.39
C LEU A 55 -0.45 -6.04 6.59
N LEU A 56 0.36 -6.03 5.52
CA LEU A 56 1.80 -5.79 5.61
C LEU A 56 2.03 -4.32 5.97
N GLN A 57 1.88 -4.01 7.26
CA GLN A 57 2.28 -2.74 7.84
C GLN A 57 3.80 -2.61 7.67
N THR A 58 4.23 -1.69 6.80
CA THR A 58 5.60 -1.19 6.85
C THR A 58 5.73 -0.39 8.15
N ASN A 59 6.31 -0.99 9.18
CA ASN A 59 6.71 -0.29 10.41
C ASN A 59 7.87 0.69 10.10
N ALA A 60 7.64 1.64 9.19
CA ALA A 60 8.39 2.88 9.15
C ALA A 60 7.79 3.76 10.24
N SER A 61 8.14 3.45 11.49
CA SER A 61 7.73 4.21 12.66
C SER A 61 8.29 5.63 12.56
N ALA A 62 7.51 6.52 11.95
CA ALA A 62 7.68 7.96 12.07
C ALA A 62 7.03 8.40 13.39
N GLU A 63 7.54 7.93 14.52
CA GLU A 63 6.93 8.18 15.84
C GLU A 63 7.87 9.01 16.74
N HIS A 64 7.38 10.20 17.09
CA HIS A 64 7.89 11.17 18.07
C HIS A 64 9.20 11.91 17.78
N THR A 65 9.14 12.86 16.85
CA THR A 65 10.18 13.87 16.58
C THR A 65 10.26 15.00 17.61
N ILE A 66 9.43 14.98 18.66
CA ILE A 66 9.44 16.01 19.71
C ILE A 66 10.24 15.47 20.91
N PRO A 67 11.36 16.11 21.28
CA PRO A 67 12.09 15.76 22.50
C PRO A 67 11.25 16.07 23.74
N GLY A 68 11.32 15.20 24.76
CA GLY A 68 10.80 15.51 26.10
C GLY A 68 11.56 16.64 26.81
N ALA A 69 11.11 17.04 27.99
CA ALA A 69 11.73 18.10 28.78
C ALA A 69 13.24 17.85 29.03
N ASP A 70 13.61 16.61 29.34
CA ASP A 70 14.98 16.17 29.60
C ASP A 70 15.68 15.58 28.37
N GLU A 71 15.15 15.84 27.18
CA GLU A 71 15.74 15.38 25.92
C GLU A 71 15.99 16.57 24.99
N GLN A 72 16.90 16.36 24.03
CA GLN A 72 17.18 17.32 22.97
C GLN A 72 17.36 16.62 21.63
N LEU A 73 17.06 17.35 20.56
CA LEU A 73 17.29 16.90 19.20
C LEU A 73 18.68 17.37 18.75
N ILE A 74 19.52 16.45 18.31
CA ILE A 74 20.82 16.73 17.70
C ILE A 74 20.84 16.23 16.25
N VAL A 75 21.67 16.86 15.42
CA VAL A 75 21.95 16.40 14.06
C VAL A 75 23.34 15.79 14.06
N VAL A 76 23.44 14.54 13.63
CA VAL A 76 24.70 13.79 13.54
C VAL A 76 25.61 14.44 12.52
N SER A 77 26.85 14.72 12.92
CA SER A 77 27.89 15.27 12.04
C SER A 77 28.80 14.17 11.50
N SER A 78 29.58 14.49 10.47
CA SER A 78 30.61 13.55 9.97
C SER A 78 31.60 13.22 11.08
N GLY A 79 31.87 11.93 11.29
CA GLY A 79 32.77 11.44 12.33
C GLY A 79 32.13 11.20 13.71
N ASP A 80 30.86 11.60 13.90
CA ASP A 80 30.14 11.23 15.11
C ASP A 80 29.84 9.73 15.14
N THR A 81 29.90 9.16 16.34
CA THR A 81 29.51 7.78 16.61
C THR A 81 28.48 7.77 17.74
N ILE A 82 27.62 6.75 17.77
CA ILE A 82 26.62 6.63 18.85
C ILE A 82 27.29 6.60 20.23
N TRP A 83 28.49 6.01 20.31
CA TRP A 83 29.30 5.93 21.53
C TRP A 83 29.86 7.29 21.94
N GLY A 84 30.42 8.04 21.00
CA GLY A 84 30.92 9.39 21.27
C GLY A 84 29.80 10.36 21.68
N ILE A 85 28.62 10.25 21.05
CA ILE A 85 27.44 11.00 21.45
C ILE A 85 27.00 10.59 22.86
N ALA A 86 26.82 9.30 23.14
CA ALA A 86 26.40 8.84 24.46
C ALA A 86 27.39 9.26 25.56
N GLN A 87 28.70 9.21 25.29
CA GLN A 87 29.75 9.63 26.22
C GLN A 87 29.60 11.10 26.63
N ARG A 88 29.25 11.99 25.69
CA ARG A 88 29.03 13.42 25.97
C ARG A 88 27.87 13.65 26.95
N TYR A 89 26.95 12.70 27.07
CA TYR A 89 25.76 12.78 27.93
C TYR A 89 25.78 11.80 29.10
N THR A 90 26.90 11.12 29.32
CA THR A 90 27.08 10.20 30.44
C THR A 90 27.86 10.91 31.55
N LYS A 91 27.34 10.91 32.78
CA LYS A 91 28.09 11.42 33.94
C LYS A 91 29.25 10.46 34.25
N ALA A 92 30.33 10.96 34.84
CA ALA A 92 31.53 10.14 35.08
C ALA A 92 31.31 8.87 35.92
N ALA A 93 30.22 8.84 36.72
CA ALA A 93 29.85 7.69 37.53
C ALA A 93 28.89 6.70 36.83
N ASP A 94 28.36 7.04 35.65
CA ASP A 94 27.33 6.26 34.95
C ASP A 94 27.94 5.38 33.85
N ASP A 95 27.28 4.25 33.55
CA ASP A 95 27.67 3.37 32.45
C ASP A 95 27.23 3.94 31.10
N ILE A 96 28.20 4.19 30.21
CA ILE A 96 27.96 4.67 28.83
C ILE A 96 27.07 3.69 28.05
N ARG A 97 27.17 2.37 28.29
CA ARG A 97 26.38 1.35 27.59
C ARG A 97 24.88 1.54 27.81
N PHE A 98 24.50 1.96 29.02
CA PHE A 98 23.11 2.23 29.35
C PHE A 98 22.58 3.42 28.55
N ASN A 99 23.38 4.48 28.39
CA ASN A 99 23.01 5.63 27.57
C ASN A 99 22.97 5.30 26.07
N VAL A 100 23.90 4.47 25.57
CA VAL A 100 23.82 3.96 24.19
C VAL A 100 22.51 3.19 23.98
N TYR A 101 22.15 2.29 24.92
CA TYR A 101 20.89 1.55 24.87
C TYR A 101 19.69 2.49 24.84
N LYS A 102 19.62 3.46 25.76
CA LYS A 102 18.54 4.47 25.81
C LYS A 102 18.42 5.26 24.52
N ILE A 103 19.53 5.74 23.96
CA ILE A 103 19.51 6.50 22.71
C ILE A 103 19.02 5.60 21.56
N LYS A 104 19.47 4.33 21.49
CA LYS A 104 18.99 3.40 20.48
C LYS A 104 17.50 3.14 20.59
N GLU A 105 17.01 2.85 21.79
CA GLU A 105 15.60 2.59 22.06
C GLU A 105 14.74 3.81 21.72
N ARG A 106 15.16 4.99 22.20
CA ARG A 106 14.45 6.26 21.99
C ARG A 106 14.35 6.68 20.53
N ASN A 107 15.34 6.33 19.71
CA ASN A 107 15.42 6.63 18.29
C ASN A 107 15.11 5.43 17.40
N GLN A 108 14.64 4.32 17.98
CA GLN A 108 14.29 3.08 17.27
C GLN A 108 15.40 2.60 16.32
N LEU A 109 16.66 2.74 16.74
CA LEU A 109 17.80 2.35 15.93
C LEU A 109 17.99 0.84 15.97
N ALA A 110 17.83 0.18 14.82
CA ALA A 110 18.10 -1.25 14.68
C ALA A 110 19.57 -1.59 15.01
N THR A 111 20.50 -0.71 14.65
CA THR A 111 21.94 -0.90 14.87
C THR A 111 22.58 0.30 15.56
N VAL A 112 23.86 0.21 15.90
CA VAL A 112 24.66 1.32 16.46
C VAL A 112 25.19 2.26 15.37
N THR A 113 24.96 1.94 14.10
CA THR A 113 25.43 2.73 12.97
C THR A 113 24.51 3.92 12.76
N ILE A 114 25.09 5.11 12.69
CA ILE A 114 24.41 6.38 12.45
C ILE A 114 25.02 7.05 11.22
N THR A 115 24.23 7.89 10.57
CA THR A 115 24.63 8.59 9.34
C THR A 115 24.69 10.09 9.54
N PRO A 116 25.64 10.81 8.92
CA PRO A 116 25.64 12.27 8.94
C PRO A 116 24.32 12.86 8.41
N GLY A 117 23.81 13.89 9.07
CA GLY A 117 22.51 14.50 8.77
C GLY A 117 21.32 13.81 9.47
N GLN A 118 21.52 12.65 10.08
CA GLN A 118 20.49 11.98 10.87
C GLN A 118 20.14 12.79 12.12
N LYS A 119 18.85 12.91 12.42
CA LYS A 119 18.35 13.54 13.63
C LYS A 119 18.22 12.50 14.73
N LEU A 120 18.80 12.76 15.90
CA LEU A 120 18.73 11.89 17.06
C LEU A 120 18.23 12.66 18.28
N ILE A 121 17.37 12.01 19.06
CA ILE A 121 16.89 12.48 20.35
C ILE A 121 17.80 11.87 21.42
N VAL A 122 18.46 12.73 22.19
CA VAL A 122 19.42 12.34 23.22
C VAL A 122 19.02 12.96 24.56
N PRO A 123 19.35 12.31 25.70
CA PRO A 123 19.12 12.90 27.01
C PRO A 123 19.93 14.20 27.21
N LYS A 124 19.40 15.11 28.01
CA LYS A 124 20.13 16.25 28.58
C LYS A 124 20.85 15.82 29.86
N LEU A 125 21.99 16.44 30.14
CA LEU A 125 22.80 16.18 31.34
C LEU A 125 22.30 16.91 32.58
#